data_AF-A0AA47GTZ7-F1
#
_entry.id   AF-A0AA47GTZ7-F1
#
_cell.length_a   1.000
_cell.length_b   1.000
_cell.length_c   1.000
_cell.angle_alpha   90.00
_cell.angle_beta   90.00
_cell.angle_gamma   90.00
#
_symmetry.space_group_name_H-M   'P 1'
#
loop_
_entity.id
_entity.type
_entity.pdbx_description
1 polymer ?
#
loop_
_entity_poly.entity_id
_entity_poly.type
_entity_poly.pdbx_seq_one_letter_code
_entity_poly.pdbx_strand_id
1 'polypeptide(L)'
;TGTIPMPSGGLTLYAKWVDTYTVAYNPNGGTGTAPTDDTRYASGQTVTAAAAPAGLTAPTDKKFDGWNTQADGSGTDVAAGGTIK
;
A
#
# COMPACT_ATOMS: atom_id res chain seq x y z
N THR A 1 20.27 -7.85 19.80
CA THR A 1 20.26 -9.12 19.06
C THR A 1 20.38 -10.25 20.06
N GLY A 2 19.42 -11.18 20.09
CA GLY A 2 19.49 -12.36 20.94
C GLY A 2 20.15 -13.49 20.15
N THR A 3 21.37 -13.87 20.53
CA THR A 3 22.06 -15.01 19.92
C THR A 3 21.65 -16.28 20.65
N ILE A 4 21.21 -17.29 19.92
CA ILE A 4 20.93 -18.61 20.48
C ILE A 4 22.18 -19.49 20.22
N PRO A 5 22.88 -19.96 21.26
CA PRO A 5 24.00 -20.88 21.08
C PRO A 5 23.51 -22.22 20.50
N MET A 6 24.32 -22.84 19.65
CA MET A 6 23.98 -24.08 18.96
C MET A 6 23.82 -25.24 19.95
N PRO A 7 22.63 -25.86 20.09
CA PRO A 7 22.42 -26.96 21.04
C PRO A 7 23.12 -28.25 20.58
N SER A 8 23.66 -29.02 21.54
CA SER A 8 24.18 -30.37 21.30
C SER A 8 23.01 -31.27 20.89
N GLY A 9 22.93 -31.63 19.62
CA GLY A 9 21.81 -32.38 19.04
C GLY A 9 21.25 -31.77 17.76
N GLY A 10 21.70 -30.58 17.35
CA GLY A 10 21.19 -29.92 16.14
C GLY A 10 20.05 -28.95 16.43
N LEU A 11 19.79 -28.04 15.49
CA LEU A 11 18.75 -27.02 15.57
C LEU A 11 17.93 -27.09 14.29
N THR A 12 16.62 -27.28 14.43
CA THR A 12 15.67 -27.16 13.31
C THR A 12 14.93 -25.84 13.43
N LEU A 13 14.97 -25.04 12.37
CA LEU A 13 14.18 -23.83 12.25
C LEU A 13 12.97 -24.09 11.36
N TYR A 14 11.87 -23.43 11.69
CA TYR A 14 10.64 -23.47 10.90
C TYR A 14 10.38 -22.10 10.28
N ALA A 15 9.83 -22.10 9.07
CA ALA A 15 9.39 -20.87 8.45
C ALA A 15 8.27 -20.22 9.28
N LYS A 16 8.38 -18.91 9.49
CA LYS A 16 7.33 -18.09 10.10
C LYS A 16 6.67 -17.26 9.01
N TRP A 17 5.35 -17.33 8.91
CA TRP A 17 4.56 -16.57 7.96
C TRP A 17 3.81 -15.44 8.66
N VAL A 18 3.46 -14.41 7.91
CA VAL A 18 2.60 -13.30 8.36
C VAL A 18 1.56 -13.05 7.28
N ASP A 19 0.40 -12.53 7.70
CA ASP A 19 -0.62 -12.07 6.76
C ASP A 19 -0.10 -10.89 5.95
N THR A 20 -0.60 -10.80 4.72
CA THR A 20 -0.24 -9.72 3.81
C THR A 20 -1.48 -9.10 3.20
N TYR A 21 -1.36 -7.82 2.88
CA TYR A 21 -2.43 -6.95 2.41
C TYR A 21 -1.99 -6.24 1.14
N THR A 22 -2.96 -5.77 0.36
CA THR A 22 -2.74 -5.01 -0.87
C THR A 22 -3.38 -3.63 -0.75
N VAL A 23 -2.93 -2.71 -1.60
CA VAL A 23 -3.50 -1.37 -1.71
C VAL A 23 -4.33 -1.31 -2.98
N ALA A 24 -5.59 -0.92 -2.85
CA ALA A 24 -6.49 -0.76 -3.98
C ALA A 24 -6.74 0.73 -4.23
N TYR A 25 -6.61 1.15 -5.49
CA TYR A 25 -6.85 2.53 -5.91
C TYR A 25 -8.20 2.63 -6.58
N ASN A 26 -9.01 3.60 -6.12
CA ASN A 26 -10.32 3.89 -6.68
C ASN A 26 -10.31 5.29 -7.31
N PRO A 27 -10.71 5.47 -8.58
CA PRO A 27 -10.82 6.78 -9.24
C PRO A 27 -11.80 7.77 -8.57
N ASN A 28 -12.64 7.29 -7.65
CA ASN A 28 -13.59 8.08 -6.86
C ASN A 28 -14.51 8.98 -7.72
N GLY A 29 -15.22 8.37 -8.66
CA GLY A 29 -16.07 9.06 -9.64
C GLY A 29 -15.32 9.55 -10.88
N GLY A 30 -13.98 9.48 -10.90
CA GLY A 30 -13.19 9.57 -12.12
C GLY A 30 -13.36 8.36 -13.04
N THR A 31 -12.77 8.41 -14.22
CA THR A 31 -12.85 7.36 -15.25
C THR A 31 -11.47 6.87 -15.68
N GLY A 32 -11.45 5.79 -16.47
CA GLY A 32 -10.22 5.17 -16.95
C GLY A 32 -9.66 4.14 -15.97
N THR A 33 -8.35 3.91 -16.04
CA THR A 33 -7.69 2.83 -15.28
C THR A 33 -6.96 3.39 -14.06
N ALA A 34 -7.34 2.95 -12.86
CA ALA A 34 -6.59 3.22 -11.63
C ALA A 34 -5.24 2.47 -11.63
N PRO A 35 -4.21 2.97 -10.93
CA PRO A 35 -2.95 2.26 -10.83
C PRO A 35 -3.12 0.95 -10.05
N THR A 36 -2.26 -0.01 -10.36
CA THR A 36 -2.14 -1.28 -9.64
C THR A 36 -0.90 -1.25 -8.76
N ASP A 37 -1.01 -1.88 -7.59
CA ASP A 37 0.10 -2.14 -6.70
C ASP A 37 0.15 -3.64 -6.40
N ASP A 38 1.13 -4.31 -7.01
CA ASP A 38 1.32 -5.75 -6.89
C ASP A 38 2.11 -6.13 -5.62
N THR A 39 2.47 -5.13 -4.79
CA THR A 39 3.21 -5.35 -3.55
C THR A 39 2.29 -5.95 -2.49
N ARG A 40 2.82 -6.92 -1.75
CA ARG A 40 2.18 -7.51 -0.58
C ARG A 40 2.79 -6.90 0.68
N TYR A 41 1.96 -6.22 1.46
CA TYR A 41 2.38 -5.52 2.66
C TYR A 41 2.04 -6.32 3.91
N ALA A 42 3.00 -6.50 4.80
CA ALA A 42 2.69 -6.92 6.16
C ALA A 42 2.10 -5.75 6.96
N SER A 43 1.32 -6.04 8.00
CA SER A 43 0.76 -5.02 8.89
C SER A 43 1.85 -4.07 9.43
N GLY A 44 1.62 -2.77 9.32
CA GLY A 44 2.53 -1.71 9.79
C GLY A 44 3.72 -1.42 8.88
N GLN A 45 3.80 -2.05 7.71
CA GLN A 45 4.75 -1.64 6.67
C GLN A 45 4.33 -0.31 6.05
N THR A 46 5.35 0.46 5.63
CA THR A 46 5.12 1.69 4.87
C THR A 46 4.72 1.33 3.43
N VAL A 47 3.64 1.95 2.97
CA VAL A 47 3.19 1.99 1.59
C VAL A 47 3.63 3.31 0.97
N THR A 48 4.10 3.27 -0.29
CA THR A 48 4.28 4.46 -1.12
C THR A 48 3.12 4.54 -2.09
N ALA A 49 2.33 5.61 -2.03
CA ALA A 49 1.16 5.77 -2.87
C ALA A 49 1.55 5.96 -4.35
N ALA A 50 0.85 5.27 -5.25
CA ALA A 50 1.11 5.31 -6.67
C ALA A 50 0.88 6.71 -7.26
N ALA A 51 1.59 7.04 -8.33
CA ALA A 51 1.25 8.20 -9.15
C ALA A 51 -0.08 7.96 -9.90
N ALA A 52 -0.76 9.03 -10.29
CA ALA A 52 -1.87 8.91 -11.23
C ALA A 52 -1.33 8.43 -12.59
N PRO A 53 -1.82 7.30 -13.13
CA PRO A 53 -1.41 6.85 -14.46
C PRO A 53 -1.99 7.78 -15.53
N ALA A 54 -1.37 7.81 -16.71
CA ALA A 54 -1.84 8.63 -17.83
C ALA A 54 -3.28 8.31 -18.27
N GLY A 55 -3.78 7.11 -17.96
CA GLY A 55 -5.14 6.67 -18.24
C GLY A 55 -6.19 7.08 -17.20
N LEU A 56 -5.82 7.69 -16.08
CA LEU A 56 -6.77 8.14 -15.06
C LEU A 56 -7.29 9.53 -15.38
N THR A 57 -8.61 9.68 -15.52
CA THR A 57 -9.26 10.94 -15.85
C THR A 57 -10.11 11.43 -14.68
N ALA A 58 -9.88 12.67 -14.24
CA ALA A 58 -10.68 13.29 -13.18
C ALA A 58 -12.10 13.61 -13.67
N PRO A 59 -13.09 13.70 -12.77
CA PRO A 59 -14.42 14.21 -13.11
C PRO A 59 -14.37 15.62 -13.71
N THR A 60 -15.44 16.04 -14.40
CA THR A 60 -15.59 17.39 -14.95
C THR A 60 -15.33 18.46 -13.88
N ASP A 61 -14.60 19.50 -14.27
CA ASP A 61 -14.19 20.63 -13.43
C ASP A 61 -13.33 20.26 -12.20
N LYS A 62 -12.69 19.08 -12.20
CA LYS A 62 -11.75 18.64 -11.16
C LYS A 62 -10.36 18.31 -11.74
N LYS A 63 -9.37 18.23 -10.85
CA LYS A 63 -8.04 17.68 -11.14
C LYS A 63 -7.68 16.62 -10.11
N PHE A 64 -6.83 15.66 -10.48
CA PHE A 64 -6.22 14.75 -9.52
C PHE A 64 -5.25 15.53 -8.61
N ASP A 65 -5.40 15.39 -7.29
CA ASP A 65 -4.59 16.11 -6.28
C ASP A 65 -3.88 15.15 -5.29
N GLY A 66 -4.18 13.85 -5.38
CA GLY A 66 -3.68 12.83 -4.47
C GLY A 66 -4.72 11.74 -4.21
N TRP A 67 -4.43 10.87 -3.26
CA TRP A 67 -5.31 9.81 -2.78
C TRP A 67 -5.85 10.14 -1.40
N ASN A 68 -7.03 9.64 -1.07
CA ASN A 68 -7.60 9.73 0.28
C ASN A 68 -8.09 8.34 0.73
N THR A 69 -7.97 8.07 2.03
CA THR A 69 -8.45 6.81 2.63
C THR A 69 -9.98 6.69 2.70
N GLN A 70 -10.72 7.77 2.44
CA GLN A 70 -12.18 7.80 2.37
C GLN A 70 -12.66 8.53 1.11
N ALA A 71 -13.74 8.03 0.51
CA ALA A 71 -14.27 8.54 -0.77
C ALA A 71 -14.81 9.98 -0.66
N ASP A 72 -15.27 10.41 0.51
CA ASP A 72 -15.76 11.76 0.75
C ASP A 72 -14.66 12.80 1.04
N GLY A 73 -13.39 12.36 1.11
CA GLY A 73 -12.23 13.20 1.40
C GLY A 73 -12.01 13.51 2.88
N SER A 74 -12.80 12.93 3.80
CA SER A 74 -12.64 13.18 5.24
C SER A 74 -11.56 12.32 5.91
N GLY A 75 -10.96 11.39 5.17
CA GLY A 75 -9.88 10.54 5.63
C GLY A 75 -8.51 11.22 5.54
N THR A 76 -7.46 10.42 5.69
CA THR A 76 -6.08 10.86 5.51
C THR A 76 -5.75 11.12 4.05
N ASP A 77 -5.25 12.32 3.75
CA ASP A 77 -4.69 12.68 2.46
C ASP A 77 -3.31 12.07 2.26
N VAL A 78 -3.08 11.48 1.09
CA VAL A 78 -1.81 10.87 0.69
C VAL A 78 -1.45 11.38 -0.70
N ALA A 79 -0.44 12.24 -0.78
CA ALA A 79 0.06 12.72 -2.06
C ALA A 79 0.57 11.55 -2.93
N ALA A 80 0.52 11.70 -4.25
CA ALA A 80 1.17 10.77 -5.17
C ALA A 80 2.68 10.69 -4.87
N GLY A 81 3.22 9.48 -4.69
CA GLY A 81 4.60 9.24 -4.23
C GLY A 81 4.81 9.51 -2.73
N GLY A 82 3.79 9.96 -2.01
CA GLY A 82 3.78 10.07 -0.56
C GLY A 82 3.71 8.71 0.12
N THR A 83 3.85 8.68 1.44
CA THR A 83 3.87 7.42 2.21
C THR A 83 2.82 7.38 3.32
N ILE A 84 2.31 6.18 3.60
CA ILE A 84 1.34 5.89 4.68
C ILE A 84 1.67 4.52 5.31
N LYS A 85 1.20 4.26 6.53
CA LYS A 85 1.38 3.00 7.28
C LYS A 85 0.06 2.47 7.81
#